data_AF-A0A6G2DF59-F1
#
_entry.id   AF-A0A6G2DF59-F1
#
_cell.length_a   1.000
_cell.length_b   1.000
_cell.length_c   1.000
_cell.angle_alpha   90.00
_cell.angle_beta   90.00
_cell.angle_gamma   90.00
#
_symmetry.space_group_name_H-M   'P 1'
#
loop_
_entity.id
_entity.type
_entity.pdbx_description
1 polymer ?
#
loop_
_entity_poly.entity_id
_entity_poly.type
_entity_poly.pdbx_seq_one_letter_code
_entity_poly.pdbx_strand_id
1 'polypeptide(L)'
;QRDATYDMKQDDLDKVADYLFKTEEWTMYELILFGNLYSFYDVDYVTRIGREVMEREEFYQEISRHKRLVLILALNCYQHCLEHSSFYNANYFEAYTEKIIDKD
;
A
#
# COMPACT_ATOMS: atom_id res chain seq x y z
N GLN A 1 -4.22 -12.28 -7.94
CA GLN A 1 -2.97 -11.95 -8.67
C GLN A 1 -3.38 -11.22 -9.95
N ARG A 2 -2.75 -10.08 -10.28
CA ARG A 2 -3.06 -9.27 -11.48
C ARG A 2 -2.78 -10.08 -12.75
N ASP A 3 -3.64 -9.92 -13.76
CA ASP A 3 -3.35 -10.35 -15.12
C ASP A 3 -2.29 -9.42 -15.74
N ALA A 4 -1.10 -9.95 -16.01
CA ALA A 4 0.01 -9.18 -16.56
C ALA A 4 -0.25 -8.64 -17.98
N THR A 5 -1.29 -9.13 -18.65
CA THR A 5 -1.66 -8.69 -20.01
C THR A 5 -2.62 -7.50 -20.00
N TYR A 6 -3.21 -7.18 -18.85
CA TYR A 6 -4.13 -6.06 -18.70
C TYR A 6 -3.40 -4.82 -18.20
N ASP A 7 -3.73 -3.69 -18.81
CA ASP A 7 -3.26 -2.37 -18.42
C ASP A 7 -4.44 -1.41 -18.18
N MET A 8 -4.25 -0.49 -17.24
CA MET A 8 -5.24 0.50 -16.86
C MET A 8 -5.03 1.78 -17.65
N LYS A 9 -6.11 2.52 -17.93
CA LYS A 9 -5.98 3.85 -18.53
C LYS A 9 -5.35 4.80 -17.52
N GLN A 10 -4.32 5.54 -17.93
CA GLN A 10 -3.63 6.50 -17.08
C GLN A 10 -4.60 7.53 -16.47
N ASP A 11 -5.51 8.10 -17.28
CA ASP A 11 -6.51 9.06 -16.79
C ASP A 11 -7.39 8.52 -15.66
N ASP A 12 -7.63 7.21 -15.61
CA ASP A 12 -8.43 6.60 -14.53
C ASP A 12 -7.56 6.35 -13.28
N LEU A 13 -6.29 5.99 -13.45
CA LEU A 13 -5.31 5.94 -12.36
C LEU A 13 -5.10 7.32 -11.74
N ASP A 14 -4.97 8.37 -12.55
CA ASP A 14 -4.75 9.74 -12.10
C ASP A 14 -5.94 10.24 -11.26
N LYS A 15 -7.18 9.93 -11.67
CA LYS A 15 -8.38 10.24 -10.85
C LYS A 15 -8.36 9.56 -9.50
N VAL A 16 -7.94 8.29 -9.45
CA VAL A 16 -7.85 7.54 -8.21
C VAL A 16 -6.72 8.08 -7.33
N ALA A 17 -5.56 8.38 -7.91
CA ALA A 17 -4.44 8.97 -7.21
C ALA A 17 -4.81 10.34 -6.61
N ASP A 18 -5.47 11.19 -7.38
CA ASP A 18 -5.99 12.49 -6.94
C ASP A 18 -7.00 12.34 -5.79
N TYR A 19 -7.89 11.35 -5.87
CA TYR A 19 -8.84 11.05 -4.80
C TYR A 19 -8.09 10.66 -3.52
N LEU A 20 -7.19 9.67 -3.62
CA LEU A 20 -6.42 9.16 -2.47
C LEU A 20 -5.57 10.25 -1.81
N PHE A 21 -4.98 11.16 -2.59
CA PHE A 21 -4.20 12.29 -2.07
C PHE A 21 -5.04 13.34 -1.36
N LYS A 22 -6.28 13.57 -1.78
CA LYS A 22 -7.18 14.57 -1.18
C LYS A 22 -7.89 14.06 0.07
N THR A 23 -7.91 12.75 0.28
CA THR A 23 -8.58 12.13 1.42
C THR A 23 -7.71 12.22 2.68
N GLU A 24 -8.16 13.00 3.66
CA GLU A 24 -7.41 13.23 4.92
C GLU A 24 -7.42 12.00 5.84
N GLU A 25 -8.58 11.33 5.97
CA GLU A 25 -8.76 10.14 6.80
C GLU A 25 -9.12 8.95 5.92
N TRP A 26 -8.20 7.99 5.80
CA TRP A 26 -8.42 6.78 5.02
C TRP A 26 -9.26 5.79 5.81
N THR A 27 -10.25 5.20 5.15
CA THR A 27 -11.04 4.08 5.66
C THR A 27 -10.56 2.77 5.03
N MET A 28 -11.23 1.65 5.36
CA MET A 28 -11.02 0.40 4.63
C MET A 28 -11.20 0.53 3.12
N TYR A 29 -12.05 1.45 2.65
CA TYR A 29 -12.27 1.65 1.22
C TYR A 29 -11.00 2.12 0.51
N GLU A 30 -10.35 3.18 1.01
CA GLU A 30 -9.11 3.71 0.45
C GLU A 30 -7.99 2.66 0.50
N LEU A 31 -7.87 1.93 1.62
CA LEU A 31 -6.88 0.87 1.79
C LEU A 31 -7.05 -0.26 0.76
N ILE A 32 -8.29 -0.71 0.53
CA ILE A 32 -8.59 -1.75 -0.48
C ILE A 32 -8.38 -1.20 -1.89
N LEU A 33 -8.79 0.03 -2.15
CA LEU A 33 -8.65 0.67 -3.47
C LEU A 33 -7.17 0.79 -3.86
N PHE A 34 -6.34 1.30 -2.95
CA PHE A 34 -4.89 1.34 -3.12
C PHE A 34 -4.30 -0.06 -3.28
N GLY A 35 -4.65 -0.99 -2.39
CA GLY A 35 -4.14 -2.37 -2.42
C GLY A 35 -4.49 -3.17 -3.67
N ASN A 36 -5.58 -2.82 -4.36
CA ASN A 36 -5.95 -3.46 -5.63
C ASN A 36 -5.22 -2.83 -6.83
N LEU A 37 -4.79 -1.57 -6.71
CA LEU A 37 -4.25 -0.80 -7.83
C LEU A 37 -2.74 -0.57 -7.74
N TYR A 38 -2.08 -0.90 -6.62
CA TYR A 38 -0.66 -0.58 -6.38
C TYR A 38 0.26 -0.97 -7.55
N SER A 39 0.05 -2.16 -8.15
CA SER A 39 0.90 -2.68 -9.23
C SER A 39 0.81 -1.89 -10.55
N PHE A 40 -0.16 -0.98 -10.68
CA PHE A 40 -0.28 -0.08 -11.83
C PHE A 40 0.42 1.27 -11.62
N TYR A 41 0.81 1.59 -10.38
CA TYR A 41 1.49 2.84 -10.06
C TYR A 41 3.01 2.67 -10.04
N ASP A 42 3.73 3.76 -10.25
CA ASP A 42 5.17 3.78 -10.10
C ASP A 42 5.60 3.53 -8.65
N VAL A 43 6.83 3.05 -8.47
CA VAL A 43 7.35 2.70 -7.16
C VAL A 43 7.44 3.90 -6.21
N ASP A 44 7.66 5.12 -6.69
CA ASP A 44 7.78 6.29 -5.83
C ASP A 44 6.42 6.69 -5.25
N TYR A 45 5.35 6.63 -6.06
CA TYR A 45 3.99 6.80 -5.58
C TYR A 45 3.60 5.73 -4.55
N VAL A 46 3.81 4.45 -4.87
CA VAL A 46 3.45 3.32 -3.98
C VAL A 46 4.20 3.41 -2.65
N THR A 47 5.49 3.75 -2.68
CA THR A 47 6.30 3.86 -1.47
C THR A 47 5.88 5.03 -0.60
N ARG A 48 5.56 6.19 -1.19
CA ARG A 48 5.07 7.36 -0.46
C ARG A 48 3.75 7.05 0.26
N ILE A 49 2.76 6.59 -0.48
CA ILE A 49 1.43 6.28 0.07
C ILE A 49 1.51 5.13 1.08
N GLY A 50 2.28 4.08 0.76
CA GLY A 50 2.49 2.96 1.65
C GLY A 50 3.03 3.38 3.01
N ARG A 51 4.04 4.27 3.06
CA ARG A 51 4.59 4.81 4.31
C ARG A 51 3.55 5.60 5.11
N GLU A 52 2.79 6.48 4.47
CA GLU A 52 1.72 7.25 5.12
C GLU A 52 0.67 6.33 5.77
N VAL A 53 0.33 5.21 5.12
CA VAL A 53 -0.56 4.18 5.69
C VAL A 53 0.06 3.50 6.92
N MET A 54 1.34 3.11 6.85
CA MET A 54 2.03 2.44 7.97
C MET A 54 2.22 3.34 9.18
N GLU A 55 2.43 4.64 8.97
CA GLU A 55 2.58 5.64 10.05
C GLU A 55 1.25 5.91 10.78
N ARG A 56 0.11 5.66 10.13
CA ARG A 56 -1.23 5.86 10.69
C ARG A 56 -1.87 4.58 11.21
N GLU A 57 -1.09 3.50 11.39
CA GLU A 57 -1.54 2.19 11.85
C GLU A 57 -2.48 2.26 13.08
N GLU A 58 -2.14 3.11 14.04
CA GLU A 58 -2.85 3.26 15.31
C GLU A 58 -4.32 3.69 15.13
N PHE A 59 -4.64 4.45 14.08
CA PHE A 59 -6.01 4.84 13.75
C PHE A 59 -6.86 3.67 13.24
N TYR A 60 -6.21 2.61 12.74
CA TYR A 60 -6.91 1.44 12.22
C TYR A 60 -7.11 0.34 13.29
N GLN A 61 -6.60 0.51 14.51
CA GLN A 61 -6.52 -0.55 15.53
C GLN A 61 -7.85 -1.00 16.15
N GLU A 62 -8.96 -0.31 15.92
CA GLU A 62 -10.24 -0.71 16.52
C GLU A 62 -10.81 -2.04 16.00
N ILE A 63 -10.27 -2.59 14.89
CA ILE A 63 -10.74 -3.87 14.35
C ILE A 63 -9.54 -4.75 14.00
N SER A 64 -9.45 -5.94 14.58
CA SER A 64 -8.40 -6.94 14.29
C SER A 64 -8.29 -7.29 12.79
N ARG A 65 -9.39 -7.11 12.06
CA ARG A 65 -9.47 -7.27 10.60
C ARG A 65 -8.65 -6.22 9.84
N HIS A 66 -8.42 -5.05 10.42
CA HIS A 66 -7.62 -3.98 9.83
C HIS A 66 -6.12 -4.26 9.93
N LYS A 67 -5.64 -4.84 11.04
CA LYS A 67 -4.22 -5.22 11.18
C LYS A 67 -3.76 -6.15 10.05
N ARG A 68 -4.59 -7.16 9.71
CA ARG A 68 -4.32 -8.06 8.58
C ARG A 68 -4.29 -7.34 7.23
N LEU A 69 -5.18 -6.37 7.01
CA LEU A 69 -5.20 -5.58 5.78
C LEU A 69 -3.94 -4.72 5.65
N VAL A 70 -3.53 -4.05 6.74
CA VAL A 70 -2.31 -3.25 6.78
C VAL A 70 -1.07 -4.13 6.52
N LEU A 71 -1.00 -5.34 7.09
CA LEU A 71 0.08 -6.29 6.81
C LEU A 71 0.13 -6.68 5.32
N ILE A 72 -1.03 -6.98 4.71
CA ILE A 72 -1.12 -7.28 3.28
C ILE A 72 -0.65 -6.10 2.43
N LEU A 73 -1.03 -4.87 2.79
CA LEU A 73 -0.58 -3.67 2.10
C LEU A 73 0.92 -3.44 2.23
N ALA A 74 1.49 -3.67 3.42
CA ALA A 74 2.93 -3.58 3.63
C ALA A 74 3.69 -4.60 2.78
N LEU A 75 3.20 -5.84 2.68
CA LEU A 75 3.75 -6.87 1.81
C LEU A 75 3.63 -6.53 0.32
N ASN A 76 2.49 -5.95 -0.11
CA ASN A 76 2.33 -5.46 -1.49
C ASN A 76 3.36 -4.37 -1.82
N CYS A 77 3.57 -3.42 -0.90
CA CYS A 77 4.58 -2.36 -1.07
C CYS A 77 5.99 -2.94 -1.10
N TYR A 78 6.31 -3.89 -0.21
CA TYR A 78 7.60 -4.59 -0.20
C TYR A 78 7.86 -5.30 -1.53
N GLN A 79 6.91 -6.11 -1.99
CA GLN A 79 7.02 -6.82 -3.27
C GLN A 79 7.21 -5.84 -4.43
N HIS A 80 6.41 -4.77 -4.51
CA HIS A 80 6.52 -3.77 -5.58
C HIS A 80 7.89 -3.08 -5.60
N CYS A 81 8.45 -2.81 -4.42
CA CYS A 81 9.81 -2.27 -4.30
C CYS A 81 10.85 -3.23 -4.83
N LEU A 82 10.75 -4.53 -4.52
CA LEU A 82 11.69 -5.55 -5.01
C LEU A 82 11.61 -5.69 -6.53
N GLU A 83 10.40 -5.74 -7.10
CA GLU A 83 10.18 -5.80 -8.55
C GLU A 83 10.82 -4.61 -9.29
N HIS A 84 10.86 -3.44 -8.66
CA HIS A 84 11.46 -2.22 -9.21
C HIS A 84 12.88 -1.93 -8.68
N SER A 85 13.52 -2.88 -7.99
CA SER A 85 14.87 -2.72 -7.40
C SER A 85 15.03 -1.51 -6.46
N SER A 86 13.95 -1.08 -5.81
CA SER A 86 13.92 0.03 -4.83
C SER A 86 14.28 -0.48 -3.43
N PHE A 87 15.49 -1.00 -3.25
CA PHE A 87 15.90 -1.74 -2.04
C PHE A 87 15.84 -0.92 -0.75
N TYR A 88 16.15 0.38 -0.82
CA TYR A 88 16.04 1.27 0.36
C TYR A 88 14.61 1.31 0.90
N ASN A 89 13.63 1.41 0.00
CA ASN A 89 12.22 1.39 0.38
C ASN A 89 11.74 -0.01 0.74
N ALA A 90 12.24 -1.05 0.05
CA ALA A 90 11.94 -2.44 0.38
C ALA A 90 12.29 -2.75 1.84
N ASN A 91 13.48 -2.37 2.30
CA ASN A 91 13.94 -2.59 3.67
C ASN A 91 13.02 -1.92 4.72
N TYR A 92 12.42 -0.77 4.40
CA TYR A 92 11.45 -0.13 5.29
C TYR A 92 10.21 -1.01 5.48
N PHE A 93 9.62 -1.49 4.39
CA PHE A 93 8.41 -2.32 4.46
C PHE A 93 8.69 -3.69 5.05
N GLU A 94 9.85 -4.29 4.77
CA GLU A 94 10.31 -5.53 5.39
C GLU A 94 10.33 -5.40 6.93
N ALA A 95 11.07 -4.42 7.45
CA ALA A 95 11.17 -4.19 8.89
C ALA A 95 9.80 -3.91 9.54
N TYR A 96 8.92 -3.21 8.82
CA TYR A 96 7.56 -2.95 9.29
C TYR A 96 6.72 -4.24 9.33
N THR A 97 6.80 -5.10 8.30
CA THR A 97 6.10 -6.39 8.27
C THR A 97 6.56 -7.33 9.39
N GLU A 98 7.87 -7.41 9.66
CA GLU A 98 8.44 -8.19 10.76
C GLU A 98 7.88 -7.72 12.11
N LYS A 99 7.88 -6.40 12.34
CA LYS A 99 7.32 -5.79 13.56
C LYS A 99 5.84 -6.12 13.78
N ILE A 100 5.04 -6.21 12.72
CA ILE A 100 3.62 -6.56 12.84
C ILE A 100 3.45 -8.04 13.19
N ILE A 101 4.23 -8.91 12.55
CA ILE A 101 4.18 -10.36 12.74
C ILE A 101 4.65 -10.75 14.14
N ASP A 102 5.74 -10.16 14.63
CA ASP A 102 6.29 -10.45 15.97
C ASP A 102 5.39 -9.96 17.12
N LYS A 103 4.37 -9.15 16.82
CA LYS A 103 3.37 -8.67 17.80
C LYS A 103 2.18 -9.61 17.98
N ASP A 104 2.03 -10.64 17.13
CA ASP A 104 0.96 -11.66 17.23
C ASP A 104 1.45 -12.94 17.93
#